data_AF-A0A2V6JL18-F1
#
_entry.id   AF-A0A2V6JL18-F1
#
_cell.length_a   1.000
_cell.length_b   1.000
_cell.length_c   1.000
_cell.angle_alpha   90.00
_cell.angle_beta   90.00
_cell.angle_gamma   90.00
#
_symmetry.space_group_name_H-M   'P 1'
#
loop_
_entity.id
_entity.type
_entity.pdbx_description
1 polymer ?
#
loop_
_entity_poly.entity_id
_entity_poly.type
_entity_poly.pdbx_seq_one_letter_code
_entity_poly.pdbx_strand_id
1 'polypeptide(L)'
;MIFAVDQGILQVTDYKTPNPLAYFFRKCALGVETAQIVDLIIPEFSLLRSLSAFGGDGGEVQRLNPFKRITEKPVVFWSGILDADATAREVTYNVPDFFDGTLKIMAVGVSSETTGASDREALIRGPFVITPSVPVLAAPEDEFEAGVTVANNVEGSGPNAEIELRAETSAQLSIKGQATQKLKIAEGREQSVTLRFHVNDTLGSGEIKFTASRNGTETHRRATLSVRPPVPYVTDVRSDNFKKGSADVPIKRAIYS
;
A
#
# COMPACT_ATOMS: atom_id res chain seq x y z
N MET A 1 4.15 25.28 0.20
CA MET A 1 4.07 23.86 0.63
C MET A 1 4.52 22.96 -0.51
N ILE A 2 5.15 21.84 -0.20
CA ILE A 2 5.67 20.85 -1.15
C ILE A 2 5.15 19.47 -0.76
N PHE A 3 4.76 18.70 -1.76
CA PHE A 3 4.35 17.31 -1.65
C PHE A 3 5.20 16.47 -2.59
N ALA A 4 5.52 15.25 -2.18
CA ALA A 4 6.02 14.22 -3.09
C ALA A 4 5.21 12.95 -2.85
N VAL A 5 4.50 12.48 -3.88
CA VAL A 5 3.56 11.37 -3.75
C VAL A 5 3.80 10.40 -4.89
N ASP A 6 3.77 9.10 -4.59
CA ASP A 6 3.74 8.05 -5.60
C ASP A 6 2.62 8.30 -6.63
N GLN A 7 3.00 8.37 -7.90
CA GLN A 7 2.08 8.57 -9.00
C GLN A 7 1.02 7.46 -9.07
N GLY A 8 1.34 6.22 -8.70
CA GLY A 8 0.40 5.12 -8.65
C GLY A 8 -0.76 5.39 -7.68
N ILE A 9 -0.49 5.99 -6.52
CA ILE A 9 -1.52 6.38 -5.55
C ILE A 9 -2.43 7.45 -6.14
N LEU A 10 -1.85 8.47 -6.79
CA LEU A 10 -2.61 9.59 -7.36
C LEU A 10 -3.51 9.15 -8.52
N GLN A 11 -3.08 8.16 -9.30
CA GLN A 11 -3.84 7.66 -10.45
C GLN A 11 -5.13 6.94 -10.07
N VAL A 12 -5.21 6.32 -8.88
CA VAL A 12 -6.43 5.62 -8.42
C VAL A 12 -7.64 6.56 -8.38
N THR A 13 -7.43 7.83 -8.02
CA THR A 13 -8.49 8.83 -7.91
C THR A 13 -8.38 9.94 -8.96
N ASP A 14 -7.55 9.76 -9.98
CA ASP A 14 -7.16 10.81 -10.94
C ASP A 14 -6.81 12.16 -10.28
N TYR A 15 -6.04 12.10 -9.19
CA TYR A 15 -5.72 13.28 -8.40
C TYR A 15 -4.85 14.26 -9.19
N LYS A 16 -5.27 15.52 -9.26
CA LYS A 16 -4.54 16.60 -9.94
C LYS A 16 -3.81 17.48 -8.94
N THR A 17 -2.70 18.07 -9.39
CA THR A 17 -1.99 19.10 -8.63
C THR A 17 -2.97 20.21 -8.23
N PRO A 18 -3.06 20.56 -6.93
CA PRO A 18 -3.96 21.62 -6.49
C PRO A 18 -3.64 22.93 -7.21
N ASN A 19 -4.66 23.57 -7.77
CA ASN A 19 -4.53 24.84 -8.47
C ASN A 19 -5.32 25.92 -7.70
N PRO A 20 -4.68 26.69 -6.81
CA PRO A 20 -5.35 27.72 -6.02
C PRO A 20 -6.00 28.80 -6.89
N LEU A 21 -5.35 29.17 -8.00
CA LEU A 21 -5.88 30.19 -8.91
C LEU A 21 -7.22 29.75 -9.49
N ALA A 22 -7.29 28.52 -10.02
CA ALA A 22 -8.54 27.96 -10.53
C ALA A 22 -9.60 27.80 -9.42
N TYR A 23 -9.19 27.52 -8.19
CA TYR A 23 -10.10 27.39 -7.05
C TYR A 23 -10.76 28.74 -6.67
N PHE A 24 -9.97 29.82 -6.59
CA PHE A 24 -10.49 31.16 -6.25
C PHE A 24 -11.30 31.78 -7.40
N PHE A 25 -10.93 31.50 -8.66
CA PHE A 25 -11.63 31.99 -9.85
C PHE A 25 -12.61 30.97 -10.44
N ARG A 26 -13.03 29.97 -9.66
CA ARG A 26 -13.99 28.96 -10.11
C ARG A 26 -15.33 29.60 -10.43
N LYS A 27 -16.05 29.01 -11.37
CA LYS A 27 -17.47 29.34 -11.58
C LYS A 27 -18.26 28.90 -10.35
N CYS A 28 -18.92 29.84 -9.68
CA CYS A 28 -19.87 29.52 -8.64
C CYS A 28 -21.16 28.98 -9.25
N ALA A 29 -21.84 28.09 -8.53
CA ALA A 29 -23.17 27.65 -8.92
C ALA A 29 -24.12 28.85 -8.97
N LEU A 30 -25.09 28.79 -9.87
CA LEU A 30 -26.14 29.78 -9.94
C LEU A 30 -26.96 29.71 -8.65
N GLY A 31 -26.81 30.69 -7.77
CA GLY A 31 -27.58 30.80 -6.52
C GLY A 31 -28.97 31.41 -6.73
N VAL A 32 -29.54 31.28 -7.94
CA VAL A 32 -30.87 31.78 -8.28
C VAL A 32 -31.80 30.58 -8.31
N GLU A 33 -32.77 30.58 -7.42
CA GLU A 33 -33.90 29.67 -7.47
C GLU A 33 -35.02 30.35 -8.26
N THR A 34 -35.46 29.69 -9.33
CA THR A 34 -36.57 30.17 -10.16
C THR A 34 -37.81 29.35 -9.80
N ALA A 35 -38.90 30.03 -9.46
CA ALA A 35 -40.21 29.40 -9.26
C ALA A 35 -41.16 29.80 -10.39
N GLN A 36 -41.89 28.83 -10.95
CA GLN A 36 -42.92 29.09 -11.98
C GLN A 36 -44.24 28.42 -11.60
N ILE A 37 -45.36 29.08 -11.92
CA ILE A 37 -46.71 28.59 -11.61
C ILE A 37 -47.03 27.26 -12.31
N VAL A 38 -46.38 26.97 -13.45
CA VAL A 38 -46.58 25.73 -14.21
C VAL A 38 -46.14 24.48 -13.44
N ASP A 39 -45.18 24.60 -12.51
CA ASP A 39 -44.71 23.48 -11.67
C ASP A 39 -45.82 22.93 -10.76
N LEU A 40 -46.86 23.71 -10.46
CA LEU A 40 -48.00 23.29 -9.63
C LEU A 40 -48.99 22.38 -10.38
N ILE A 41 -48.86 22.26 -11.69
CA ILE A 41 -49.81 21.54 -12.56
C ILE A 41 -49.21 20.19 -13.01
N ILE A 42 -47.89 20.05 -13.02
CA ILE A 42 -47.19 18.84 -13.47
C ILE A 42 -46.67 18.04 -12.25
N PRO A 43 -46.98 16.73 -12.13
CA PRO A 43 -46.44 15.92 -11.05
C PRO A 43 -44.92 15.77 -11.17
N GLU A 44 -44.20 16.14 -10.10
CA GLU A 44 -42.75 16.31 -10.13
C GLU A 44 -42.00 14.96 -10.10
N PHE A 45 -41.13 14.72 -11.08
CA PHE A 45 -40.26 13.54 -11.16
C PHE A 45 -39.19 13.49 -10.04
N SER A 46 -39.03 14.59 -9.29
CA SER A 46 -38.06 14.75 -8.19
C SER A 46 -38.46 13.96 -6.94
N LEU A 47 -39.76 13.75 -6.70
CA LEU A 47 -40.26 12.95 -5.56
C LEU A 47 -39.88 11.46 -5.64
N LEU A 48 -39.72 10.94 -6.86
CA LEU A 48 -39.25 9.56 -7.10
C LEU A 48 -37.74 9.39 -6.89
N ARG A 49 -36.96 10.47 -6.95
CA ARG A 49 -35.49 10.47 -6.82
C ARG A 49 -35.02 10.55 -5.37
N SER A 50 -35.81 11.11 -4.45
CA SER A 50 -35.47 11.19 -3.03
C SER A 50 -35.67 9.85 -2.28
N LEU A 51 -36.54 8.98 -2.79
CA LEU A 51 -36.81 7.65 -2.22
C LEU A 51 -35.74 6.60 -2.58
N SER A 52 -34.79 6.91 -3.46
CA SER A 52 -33.76 5.99 -3.94
C SER A 52 -32.37 6.19 -3.33
N ALA A 53 -32.27 6.97 -2.24
CA ALA A 53 -31.04 7.11 -1.48
C ALA A 53 -30.76 5.85 -0.64
N PHE A 54 -30.19 4.82 -1.28
CA PHE A 54 -29.57 3.70 -0.57
C PHE A 54 -28.21 4.16 -0.04
N GLY A 55 -28.14 4.46 1.25
CA GLY A 55 -26.90 4.72 1.98
C GLY A 55 -26.93 3.95 3.29
N GLY A 56 -26.47 2.70 3.26
CA GLY A 56 -26.20 1.92 4.46
C GLY A 56 -24.73 2.06 4.81
N ASP A 57 -24.42 2.85 5.82
CA ASP A 57 -23.11 2.80 6.48
C ASP A 57 -23.35 2.66 7.99
N GLY A 58 -22.77 1.62 8.58
CA GLY A 58 -22.91 1.33 10.01
C GLY A 58 -23.51 -0.04 10.33
N GLY A 59 -22.89 -1.13 9.85
CA GLY A 59 -23.35 -2.48 10.19
C GLY A 59 -22.30 -3.58 10.30
N GLU A 60 -21.06 -3.38 9.86
CA GLU A 60 -20.00 -4.37 10.06
C GLU A 60 -18.89 -3.80 10.93
N VAL A 61 -18.86 -4.25 12.18
CA VAL A 61 -17.63 -4.22 12.98
C VAL A 61 -16.58 -4.96 12.16
N GLN A 62 -15.58 -4.24 11.64
CA GLN A 62 -14.47 -4.82 10.90
C GLN A 62 -13.88 -5.96 11.74
N ARG A 63 -14.14 -7.20 11.32
CA ARG A 63 -13.50 -8.39 11.87
C ARG A 63 -12.06 -8.41 11.36
N LEU A 64 -11.23 -7.57 11.97
CA LEU A 64 -9.82 -7.44 11.64
C LEU A 64 -9.15 -8.80 11.86
N ASN A 65 -8.46 -9.29 10.84
CA ASN A 65 -7.63 -10.47 10.95
C ASN A 65 -6.57 -10.22 12.06
N PRO A 66 -6.55 -10.99 13.17
CA PRO A 66 -5.60 -10.78 14.25
C PRO A 66 -4.15 -11.09 13.82
N PHE A 67 -3.97 -11.86 12.74
CA PHE A 67 -2.68 -12.19 12.15
C PHE A 67 -2.31 -11.26 11.00
N LYS A 68 -2.68 -9.98 11.08
CA LYS A 68 -2.49 -9.00 9.99
C LYS A 68 -1.02 -8.92 9.60
N ARG A 69 -0.75 -9.04 8.29
CA ARG A 69 0.59 -8.82 7.74
C ARG A 69 1.02 -7.36 7.87
N ILE A 70 2.32 -7.14 8.02
CA ILE A 70 2.91 -5.80 7.97
C ILE A 70 3.00 -5.36 6.51
N THR A 71 2.31 -4.29 6.13
CA THR A 71 2.39 -3.72 4.77
C THR A 71 3.33 -2.53 4.75
N GLU A 72 4.03 -2.32 3.64
CA GLU A 72 4.87 -1.14 3.45
C GLU A 72 4.03 0.14 3.53
N LYS A 73 4.64 1.20 4.08
CA LYS A 73 3.97 2.49 4.17
C LYS A 73 3.87 3.09 2.77
N PRO A 74 2.75 3.75 2.43
CA PRO A 74 2.66 4.48 1.17
C PRO A 74 3.74 5.56 1.11
N VAL A 75 4.33 5.75 -0.07
CA VAL A 75 5.39 6.73 -0.29
C VAL A 75 4.75 8.09 -0.55
N VAL A 76 4.60 8.82 0.56
CA VAL A 76 4.02 10.16 0.60
C VAL A 76 4.87 11.06 1.48
N PHE A 77 5.08 12.28 1.02
CA PHE A 77 5.80 13.32 1.73
C PHE A 77 5.02 14.62 1.69
N TRP A 78 5.02 15.32 2.81
CA TRP A 78 4.47 16.66 2.95
C TRP A 78 5.46 17.52 3.76
N SER A 79 5.87 18.64 3.18
CA SER A 79 6.85 19.54 3.79
C SER A 79 6.29 20.35 4.96
N GLY A 80 4.97 20.32 5.20
CA GLY A 80 4.32 21.36 6.00
C GLY A 80 4.16 22.67 5.23
N ILE A 81 3.76 23.71 5.96
CA ILE A 81 3.79 25.09 5.48
C ILE A 81 5.20 25.62 5.69
N LEU A 82 5.80 26.12 4.62
CA LEU A 82 7.13 26.71 4.62
C LEU A 82 7.01 28.17 4.22
N ASP A 83 7.66 29.06 4.96
CA ASP A 83 7.78 30.46 4.57
C ASP A 83 8.71 30.56 3.36
N ALA A 84 8.26 31.29 2.34
CA ALA A 84 8.99 31.52 1.11
C ALA A 84 9.28 33.03 0.98
N ASP A 85 10.52 33.35 0.63
CA ASP A 85 10.99 34.68 0.31
C ASP A 85 11.78 34.63 -1.01
N ALA A 86 12.53 35.70 -1.34
CA ALA A 86 13.35 35.74 -2.55
C ALA A 86 14.61 34.85 -2.49
N THR A 87 14.89 34.23 -1.35
CA THR A 87 16.05 33.36 -1.14
C THR A 87 15.71 31.95 -1.60
N ALA A 88 16.61 31.35 -2.39
CA ALA A 88 16.50 29.95 -2.73
C ALA A 88 16.66 29.08 -1.47
N ARG A 89 15.74 28.14 -1.27
CA ARG A 89 15.77 27.17 -0.16
C ARG A 89 15.65 25.76 -0.72
N GLU A 90 16.26 24.81 -0.03
CA GLU A 90 16.24 23.40 -0.39
C GLU A 90 15.39 22.60 0.61
N VAL A 91 14.64 21.63 0.11
CA VAL A 91 13.88 20.67 0.92
C VAL A 91 14.30 19.27 0.49
N THR A 92 14.90 18.53 1.41
CA THR A 92 15.37 17.17 1.16
C THR A 92 14.33 16.15 1.60
N TYR A 93 14.00 15.20 0.74
CA TYR A 93 13.16 14.05 1.06
C TYR A 93 13.95 12.75 0.84
N ASN A 94 14.11 11.96 1.91
CA ASN A 94 14.71 10.64 1.83
C ASN A 94 13.66 9.62 1.41
N VAL A 95 13.68 9.24 0.13
CA VAL A 95 12.78 8.22 -0.42
C VAL A 95 13.13 6.86 0.19
N PRO A 96 12.14 6.05 0.60
CA PRO A 96 12.41 4.70 1.10
C PRO A 96 13.09 3.83 0.04
N ASP A 97 14.03 2.99 0.49
CA ASP A 97 14.84 2.09 -0.33
C ASP A 97 14.02 1.05 -1.11
N PHE A 98 12.85 0.70 -0.58
CA PHE A 98 11.94 -0.26 -1.18
C PHE A 98 11.13 0.33 -2.35
N PHE A 99 11.19 1.65 -2.59
CA PHE A 99 10.36 2.30 -3.61
C PHE A 99 11.01 2.32 -4.99
N ASP A 100 10.37 1.64 -5.94
CA ASP A 100 10.70 1.70 -7.35
C ASP A 100 9.48 2.23 -8.13
N GLY A 101 9.57 3.45 -8.66
CA GLY A 101 8.43 4.10 -9.29
C GLY A 101 8.63 5.57 -9.60
N THR A 102 7.56 6.24 -9.99
CA THR A 102 7.58 7.68 -10.30
C THR A 102 6.96 8.46 -9.14
N LEU A 103 7.71 9.41 -8.60
CA LEU A 103 7.17 10.40 -7.65
C LEU A 103 6.68 11.62 -8.41
N LYS A 104 5.45 12.03 -8.13
CA LYS A 104 4.94 13.33 -8.52
C LYS A 104 5.22 14.34 -7.41
N ILE A 105 6.12 15.28 -7.69
CA ILE A 105 6.49 16.38 -6.79
C ILE A 105 5.59 17.56 -7.14
N MET A 106 4.82 18.05 -6.17
CA MET A 106 3.88 19.15 -6.33
C MET A 106 4.26 20.28 -5.38
N ALA A 107 4.33 21.50 -5.88
CA ALA A 107 4.57 22.70 -5.10
C ALA A 107 3.39 23.65 -5.25
N VAL A 108 2.90 24.16 -4.12
CA VAL A 108 1.83 25.16 -4.07
C VAL A 108 2.28 26.33 -3.21
N GLY A 109 2.21 27.53 -3.77
CA GLY A 109 2.59 28.78 -3.12
C GLY A 109 1.43 29.76 -3.11
N VAL A 110 1.29 30.49 -2.01
CA VAL A 110 0.26 31.52 -1.81
C VAL A 110 0.91 32.70 -1.10
N SER A 111 0.61 33.90 -1.57
CA SER A 111 0.89 35.19 -0.91
C SER A 111 -0.42 35.97 -0.74
N SER A 112 -0.35 37.19 -0.22
CA SER A 112 -1.52 38.07 -0.10
C SER A 112 -2.14 38.44 -1.45
N GLU A 113 -1.34 38.50 -2.51
CA GLU A 113 -1.77 39.00 -3.83
C GLU A 113 -1.65 37.96 -4.95
N THR A 114 -0.83 36.93 -4.76
CA THR A 114 -0.48 35.97 -5.81
C THR A 114 -0.57 34.54 -5.32
N THR A 115 -0.90 33.64 -6.24
CA THR A 115 -0.87 32.20 -5.98
C THR A 115 -0.23 31.49 -7.16
N GLY A 116 0.37 30.33 -6.91
CA GLY A 116 1.00 29.53 -7.95
C GLY A 116 1.02 28.07 -7.56
N ALA A 117 0.99 27.21 -8.58
CA ALA A 117 1.20 25.78 -8.44
C ALA A 117 2.08 25.28 -9.58
N SER A 118 2.91 24.29 -9.28
CA SER A 118 3.75 23.61 -10.26
C SER A 118 3.95 22.17 -9.83
N ASP A 119 4.11 21.27 -10.79
CA ASP A 119 4.48 19.89 -10.52
C ASP A 119 5.55 19.39 -11.49
N ARG A 120 6.28 18.37 -11.04
CA ARG A 120 7.28 17.63 -11.82
C ARG A 120 7.25 16.17 -11.43
N GLU A 121 7.69 15.33 -12.36
CA GLU A 121 7.86 13.90 -12.13
C GLU A 121 9.34 13.57 -11.92
N ALA A 122 9.62 12.67 -10.98
CA ALA A 122 10.94 12.15 -10.69
C ALA A 122 10.87 10.62 -10.71
N LEU A 123 11.61 10.00 -11.61
CA LEU A 123 11.72 8.55 -11.71
C LEU A 123 12.75 8.06 -10.69
N ILE A 124 12.31 7.23 -9.74
CA ILE A 124 13.15 6.60 -8.72
C ILE A 124 13.30 5.12 -9.08
N ARG A 125 14.53 4.68 -9.32
CA ARG A 125 14.86 3.28 -9.62
C ARG A 125 16.14 2.88 -8.90
N GLY A 126 16.09 1.76 -8.19
CA GLY A 126 17.27 1.12 -7.64
C GLY A 126 18.16 0.49 -8.73
N PRO A 127 19.41 0.14 -8.38
CA PRO A 127 20.33 -0.58 -9.27
C PRO A 127 19.79 -1.96 -9.66
N PHE A 128 19.07 -2.62 -8.74
CA PHE A 128 18.29 -3.82 -9.01
C PHE A 128 16.84 -3.58 -8.60
N VAL A 129 15.89 -4.03 -9.43
CA VAL A 129 14.47 -4.03 -9.06
C VAL A 129 14.07 -5.47 -8.79
N ILE A 130 13.55 -5.73 -7.59
CA ILE A 130 13.13 -7.06 -7.16
C ILE A 130 11.60 -7.08 -7.05
N THR A 131 10.96 -7.92 -7.86
CA THR A 131 9.50 -8.06 -7.91
C THR A 131 9.11 -9.47 -7.46
N PRO A 132 8.88 -9.69 -6.16
CA PRO A 132 8.44 -10.97 -5.64
C PRO A 132 6.92 -11.17 -5.81
N SER A 133 6.53 -12.36 -6.27
CA SER A 133 5.14 -12.83 -6.33
C SER A 133 4.92 -13.85 -5.21
N VAL A 134 4.53 -13.33 -4.03
CA VAL A 134 4.33 -14.11 -2.80
C VAL A 134 2.84 -14.06 -2.43
N PRO A 135 2.21 -15.19 -2.04
CA PRO A 135 0.85 -15.19 -1.53
C PRO A 135 0.66 -14.24 -0.35
N VAL A 136 -0.49 -13.60 -0.24
CA VAL A 136 -0.77 -12.66 0.85
C VAL A 136 -1.18 -13.34 2.16
N LEU A 137 -1.52 -14.63 2.08
CA LEU A 137 -1.97 -15.48 3.17
C LEU A 137 -1.48 -16.92 2.96
N ALA A 138 -1.22 -17.62 4.07
CA ALA A 138 -0.99 -19.06 4.07
C ALA A 138 -1.40 -19.67 5.42
N ALA A 139 -1.65 -20.97 5.46
CA ALA A 139 -1.88 -21.72 6.68
C ALA A 139 -0.61 -22.44 7.15
N PRO A 140 -0.48 -22.73 8.45
CA PRO A 140 0.53 -23.66 8.95
C PRO A 140 0.57 -24.95 8.13
N GLU A 141 1.78 -25.46 7.91
CA GLU A 141 2.08 -26.66 7.11
C GLU A 141 1.87 -26.53 5.59
N ASP A 142 1.41 -25.38 5.09
CA ASP A 142 1.33 -25.14 3.64
C ASP A 142 2.73 -25.10 3.01
N GLU A 143 2.78 -25.46 1.73
CA GLU A 143 3.94 -25.26 0.87
C GLU A 143 3.55 -24.43 -0.34
N PHE A 144 4.38 -23.45 -0.69
CA PHE A 144 4.15 -22.61 -1.86
C PHE A 144 5.44 -22.32 -2.60
N GLU A 145 5.29 -22.04 -3.89
CA GLU A 145 6.34 -21.52 -4.74
C GLU A 145 6.13 -20.01 -4.92
N ALA A 146 7.18 -19.22 -4.68
CA ALA A 146 7.16 -17.79 -4.99
C ALA A 146 8.10 -17.52 -6.16
N GLY A 147 7.56 -16.91 -7.21
CA GLY A 147 8.34 -16.38 -8.32
C GLY A 147 8.95 -15.04 -7.93
N VAL A 148 10.23 -14.83 -8.20
CA VAL A 148 10.93 -13.57 -7.96
C VAL A 148 11.59 -13.14 -9.25
N THR A 149 11.17 -11.98 -9.77
CA THR A 149 11.80 -11.35 -10.92
C THR A 149 12.83 -10.33 -10.44
N VAL A 150 14.04 -10.41 -10.97
CA VAL A 150 15.11 -9.44 -10.73
C VAL A 150 15.43 -8.75 -12.05
N ALA A 151 15.34 -7.42 -12.07
CA ALA A 151 15.76 -6.59 -13.20
C ALA A 151 17.09 -5.89 -12.88
N ASN A 152 18.00 -5.88 -13.85
CA ASN A 152 19.32 -5.26 -13.74
C ASN A 152 19.33 -3.88 -14.42
N ASN A 153 19.38 -2.81 -13.62
CA ASN A 153 19.48 -1.43 -14.11
C ASN A 153 20.88 -0.84 -13.93
N VAL A 154 21.89 -1.65 -13.57
CA VAL A 154 23.25 -1.16 -13.38
C VAL A 154 23.89 -0.88 -14.74
N GLU A 155 24.08 0.40 -15.04
CA GLU A 155 24.78 0.85 -16.26
C GLU A 155 26.21 0.31 -16.32
N GLY A 156 26.62 -0.18 -17.49
CA GLY A 156 27.94 -0.77 -17.69
C GLY A 156 28.12 -2.16 -17.04
N SER A 157 27.03 -2.83 -16.64
CA SER A 157 27.11 -4.17 -16.06
C SER A 157 27.45 -5.26 -17.07
N GLY A 158 27.22 -4.99 -18.36
CA GLY A 158 27.57 -5.88 -19.47
C GLY A 158 26.56 -7.00 -19.71
N PRO A 159 26.80 -7.86 -20.72
CA PRO A 159 25.82 -8.86 -21.17
C PRO A 159 25.71 -10.10 -20.27
N ASN A 160 26.68 -10.33 -19.39
CA ASN A 160 26.76 -11.51 -18.52
C ASN A 160 26.94 -11.12 -17.04
N ALA A 161 26.21 -10.09 -16.57
CA ALA A 161 26.31 -9.68 -15.18
C ALA A 161 25.78 -10.79 -14.26
N GLU A 162 26.67 -11.35 -13.43
CA GLU A 162 26.30 -12.30 -12.38
C GLU A 162 25.74 -11.52 -11.18
N ILE A 163 24.48 -11.79 -10.85
CA ILE A 163 23.76 -11.21 -9.72
C ILE A 163 23.38 -12.34 -8.78
N GLU A 164 23.69 -12.16 -7.50
CA GLU A 164 23.29 -13.10 -6.46
C GLU A 164 21.98 -12.65 -5.83
N LEU A 165 20.95 -13.50 -5.91
CA LEU A 165 19.69 -13.33 -5.19
C LEU A 165 19.69 -14.22 -3.96
N ARG A 166 19.58 -13.63 -2.77
CA ARG A 166 19.47 -14.32 -1.49
C ARG A 166 18.09 -14.06 -0.88
N ALA A 167 17.46 -15.12 -0.37
CA ALA A 167 16.23 -15.05 0.40
C ALA A 167 16.50 -15.38 1.88
N GLU A 168 15.87 -14.63 2.77
CA GLU A 168 15.89 -14.84 4.22
C GLU A 168 14.45 -14.81 4.73
N THR A 169 14.12 -15.65 5.71
CA THR A 169 12.75 -15.77 6.24
C THR A 169 12.68 -15.48 7.73
N SER A 170 11.52 -15.00 8.18
CA SER A 170 11.16 -14.96 9.60
C SER A 170 10.80 -16.35 10.13
N ALA A 171 10.61 -16.47 11.46
CA ALA A 171 10.35 -17.75 12.14
C ALA A 171 9.11 -18.52 11.63
N GLN A 172 8.16 -17.83 10.99
CA GLN A 172 6.94 -18.42 10.44
C GLN A 172 7.18 -19.23 9.16
N LEU A 173 8.33 -19.08 8.51
CA LEU A 173 8.60 -19.66 7.20
C LEU A 173 9.98 -20.33 7.17
N SER A 174 10.10 -21.39 6.40
CA SER A 174 11.36 -22.04 6.08
C SER A 174 11.53 -22.16 4.57
N ILE A 175 12.78 -22.03 4.10
CA ILE A 175 13.11 -22.16 2.68
C ILE A 175 13.36 -23.63 2.37
N LYS A 176 12.63 -24.16 1.37
CA LYS A 176 12.87 -25.50 0.84
C LYS A 176 13.79 -25.42 -0.37
N GLY A 177 15.04 -25.86 -0.19
CA GLY A 177 16.07 -25.86 -1.24
C GLY A 177 17.13 -24.80 -1.03
N GLN A 178 17.68 -24.25 -2.12
CA GLN A 178 18.74 -23.26 -2.05
C GLN A 178 18.18 -21.84 -1.86
N ALA A 179 18.53 -21.22 -0.73
CA ALA A 179 18.18 -19.84 -0.39
C ALA A 179 18.89 -18.80 -1.27
N THR A 180 19.99 -19.19 -1.91
CA THR A 180 20.78 -18.32 -2.79
C THR A 180 20.73 -18.83 -4.22
N GLN A 181 20.47 -17.93 -5.16
CA GLN A 181 20.39 -18.19 -6.60
C GLN A 181 21.33 -17.25 -7.34
N LYS A 182 22.12 -17.79 -8.28
CA LYS A 182 22.98 -16.98 -9.15
C LYS A 182 22.28 -16.79 -10.49
N LEU A 183 22.05 -15.53 -10.85
CA LEU A 183 21.35 -15.12 -12.07
C LEU A 183 22.34 -14.44 -13.01
N LYS A 184 22.18 -14.64 -14.32
CA LYS A 184 23.00 -13.99 -15.35
C LYS A 184 22.11 -13.04 -16.12
N ILE A 185 22.06 -11.79 -15.67
CA ILE A 185 21.10 -10.80 -16.17
C ILE A 185 21.87 -9.69 -16.85
N ALA A 186 21.75 -9.59 -18.18
CA ALA A 186 22.34 -8.49 -18.92
C ALA A 186 21.78 -7.14 -18.47
N GLU A 187 22.53 -6.07 -18.70
CA GLU A 187 22.08 -4.69 -18.51
C GLU A 187 20.72 -4.42 -19.18
N GLY A 188 19.78 -3.84 -18.43
CA GLY A 188 18.42 -3.53 -18.90
C GLY A 188 17.53 -4.75 -19.14
N ARG A 189 17.94 -5.94 -18.69
CA ARG A 189 17.15 -7.18 -18.77
C ARG A 189 16.69 -7.62 -17.39
N GLU A 190 15.77 -8.57 -17.38
CA GLU A 190 15.26 -9.21 -16.18
C GLU A 190 15.29 -10.73 -16.31
N GLN A 191 15.34 -11.41 -15.17
CA GLN A 191 15.23 -12.86 -15.08
C GLN A 191 14.39 -13.23 -13.86
N SER A 192 13.51 -14.21 -14.03
CA SER A 192 12.70 -14.76 -12.94
C SER A 192 13.28 -16.08 -12.44
N VAL A 193 13.15 -16.31 -11.13
CA VAL A 193 13.48 -17.56 -10.46
C VAL A 193 12.38 -17.95 -9.50
N THR A 194 12.18 -19.25 -9.30
CA THR A 194 11.18 -19.78 -8.38
C THR A 194 11.87 -20.31 -7.13
N LEU A 195 11.41 -19.87 -5.96
CA LEU A 195 11.87 -20.34 -4.65
C LEU A 195 10.71 -21.04 -3.93
N ARG A 196 11.00 -22.14 -3.24
CA ARG A 196 10.00 -22.90 -2.50
C ARG A 196 10.07 -22.58 -1.02
N PHE A 197 8.91 -22.40 -0.40
CA PHE A 197 8.78 -22.08 1.01
C PHE A 197 7.80 -23.03 1.67
N HIS A 198 8.06 -23.33 2.93
CA HIS A 198 7.18 -24.07 3.81
C HIS A 198 6.78 -23.17 4.98
N VAL A 199 5.50 -23.24 5.35
CA VAL A 199 4.93 -22.44 6.43
C VAL A 199 5.02 -23.26 7.70
N ASN A 200 5.82 -22.78 8.64
CA ASN A 200 5.99 -23.45 9.93
C ASN A 200 4.72 -23.30 10.78
N ASP A 201 4.57 -24.13 11.81
CA ASP A 201 3.49 -24.01 12.82
C ASP A 201 3.71 -22.83 13.78
N THR A 202 3.81 -21.63 13.23
CA THR A 202 3.93 -20.36 13.96
C THR A 202 3.05 -19.33 13.29
N LEU A 203 2.02 -18.90 14.01
CA LEU A 203 1.04 -17.93 13.52
C LEU A 203 1.61 -16.50 13.53
N GLY A 204 1.02 -15.62 12.71
CA GLY A 204 1.34 -14.19 12.68
C GLY A 204 1.82 -13.69 11.32
N SER A 205 2.59 -12.61 11.31
CA SER A 205 3.13 -12.03 10.08
C SER A 205 4.41 -12.76 9.68
N GLY A 206 4.35 -13.50 8.58
CA GLY A 206 5.54 -14.04 7.91
C GLY A 206 6.21 -12.96 7.05
N GLU A 207 7.53 -12.94 7.06
CA GLU A 207 8.36 -12.04 6.26
C GLU A 207 9.39 -12.85 5.45
N ILE A 208 9.54 -12.47 4.18
CA ILE A 208 10.61 -12.94 3.30
C ILE A 208 11.38 -11.70 2.83
N LYS A 209 12.67 -11.63 3.17
CA LYS A 209 13.59 -10.60 2.70
C LYS A 209 14.38 -11.14 1.52
N PHE A 210 14.22 -10.50 0.37
CA PHE A 210 15.01 -10.75 -0.83
C PHE A 210 16.11 -9.71 -0.93
N THR A 211 17.30 -10.17 -1.31
CA THR A 211 18.50 -9.35 -1.41
C THR A 211 19.18 -9.68 -2.73
N ALA A 212 19.27 -8.70 -3.64
CA ALA A 212 20.03 -8.83 -4.88
C ALA A 212 21.35 -8.08 -4.74
N SER A 213 22.47 -8.74 -5.01
CA SER A 213 23.79 -8.14 -4.86
C SER A 213 24.73 -8.45 -6.03
N ARG A 214 25.62 -7.49 -6.33
CA ARG A 214 26.73 -7.62 -7.27
C ARG A 214 27.79 -6.56 -6.99
N ASN A 215 29.06 -6.96 -6.91
CA ASN A 215 30.22 -6.06 -6.80
C ASN A 215 30.09 -4.95 -5.72
N GLY A 216 29.46 -5.26 -4.58
CA GLY A 216 29.24 -4.31 -3.48
C GLY A 216 27.99 -3.44 -3.61
N THR A 217 27.28 -3.48 -4.74
CA THR A 217 25.95 -2.89 -4.89
C THR A 217 24.90 -3.91 -4.44
N GLU A 218 23.97 -3.47 -3.60
CA GLU A 218 22.94 -4.33 -3.02
C GLU A 218 21.58 -3.63 -3.03
N THR A 219 20.51 -4.39 -3.19
CA THR A 219 19.13 -3.91 -3.04
C THR A 219 18.32 -4.95 -2.32
N HIS A 220 17.44 -4.50 -1.42
CA HIS A 220 16.59 -5.38 -0.63
C HIS A 220 15.12 -5.11 -0.91
N ARG A 221 14.31 -6.16 -0.92
CA ARG A 221 12.86 -6.08 -1.03
C ARG A 221 12.22 -7.05 -0.05
N ARG A 222 11.24 -6.58 0.70
CA ARG A 222 10.46 -7.44 1.61
C ARG A 222 9.15 -7.84 0.98
N ALA A 223 8.75 -9.08 1.23
CA ALA A 223 7.41 -9.57 0.99
C ALA A 223 6.85 -10.10 2.31
N THR A 224 5.58 -9.83 2.59
CA THR A 224 4.93 -10.24 3.83
C THR A 224 3.63 -10.97 3.56
N LEU A 225 3.34 -11.97 4.39
CA LEU A 225 2.11 -12.74 4.34
C LEU A 225 1.53 -12.99 5.73
N SER A 226 0.22 -13.19 5.77
CA SER A 226 -0.50 -13.55 6.99
C SER A 226 -0.52 -15.07 7.15
N VAL A 227 0.19 -15.58 8.16
CA VAL A 227 0.11 -16.98 8.58
C VAL A 227 -1.00 -17.12 9.60
N ARG A 228 -2.09 -17.75 9.18
CA ARG A 228 -3.31 -17.89 10.00
C ARG A 228 -3.91 -19.28 9.87
N PRO A 229 -4.59 -19.78 10.91
CA PRO A 229 -5.25 -21.08 10.84
C PRO A 229 -6.27 -21.16 9.70
N PRO A 230 -6.42 -22.32 9.03
CA PRO A 230 -7.41 -22.53 7.97
C PRO A 230 -8.81 -22.81 8.54
N VAL A 231 -9.13 -22.23 9.70
CA VAL A 231 -10.44 -22.38 10.36
C VAL A 231 -11.19 -21.05 10.37
N PRO A 232 -12.53 -21.08 10.23
CA PRO A 232 -13.33 -19.88 10.34
C PRO A 232 -13.30 -19.32 11.77
N TYR A 233 -13.59 -18.03 11.90
CA TYR A 233 -13.83 -17.42 13.20
C TYR A 233 -15.09 -18.03 13.83
N VAL A 234 -15.00 -18.49 15.08
CA VAL A 234 -16.11 -19.12 15.81
C VAL A 234 -16.32 -18.45 17.16
N THR A 235 -17.52 -17.93 17.39
CA THR A 235 -17.96 -17.46 18.70
C THR A 235 -18.76 -18.56 19.40
N ASP A 236 -18.32 -18.97 20.59
CA ASP A 236 -19.18 -19.76 21.48
C ASP A 236 -19.89 -18.82 22.44
N VAL A 237 -21.22 -18.85 22.43
CA VAL A 237 -22.05 -18.17 23.43
C VAL A 237 -22.54 -19.23 24.41
N ARG A 238 -22.17 -19.09 25.68
CA ARG A 238 -22.70 -19.92 26.77
C ARG A 238 -23.60 -19.05 27.65
N SER A 239 -24.81 -19.54 27.89
CA SER A 239 -25.75 -18.94 28.84
C SER A 239 -26.02 -19.96 29.94
N ASP A 240 -25.85 -19.56 31.18
CA ASP A 240 -26.05 -20.41 32.35
C ASP A 240 -26.63 -19.58 33.50
N ASN A 241 -27.30 -20.22 34.46
CA ASN A 241 -27.92 -19.57 35.61
C ASN A 241 -27.22 -20.02 36.90
N PHE A 242 -26.48 -19.13 37.52
CA PHE A 242 -25.67 -19.43 38.70
C PHE A 242 -26.45 -19.20 40.00
N LYS A 243 -26.58 -20.25 40.83
CA LYS A 243 -27.18 -20.16 42.18
C LYS A 243 -26.17 -19.81 43.29
N LYS A 244 -24.87 -19.82 43.00
CA LYS A 244 -23.77 -19.41 43.90
C LYS A 244 -23.01 -18.23 43.28
N GLY A 245 -22.35 -17.42 44.12
CA GLY A 245 -21.75 -16.14 43.73
C GLY A 245 -20.57 -16.19 42.76
N SER A 246 -20.04 -17.37 42.39
CA SER A 246 -19.01 -17.52 41.36
C SER A 246 -19.14 -18.86 40.63
N ALA A 247 -18.70 -18.88 39.37
CA ALA A 247 -18.58 -20.07 38.54
C ALA A 247 -17.40 -19.92 37.58
N ASP A 248 -16.52 -20.93 37.55
CA ASP A 248 -15.39 -20.97 36.63
C ASP A 248 -15.79 -21.61 35.30
N VAL A 249 -15.53 -20.91 34.20
CA VAL A 249 -15.79 -21.41 32.84
C VAL A 249 -14.46 -21.83 32.20
N PRO A 250 -14.18 -23.14 32.06
CA PRO A 250 -12.93 -23.59 31.46
C PRO A 250 -12.93 -23.32 29.96
N ILE A 251 -11.89 -22.65 29.49
CA ILE A 251 -11.60 -22.42 28.07
C ILE A 251 -10.93 -23.69 27.54
N LYS A 252 -11.62 -24.44 26.69
CA LYS A 252 -11.15 -25.74 26.15
C LYS A 252 -10.34 -25.64 24.85
N ARG A 253 -10.08 -24.43 24.35
CA ARG A 253 -9.40 -24.18 23.06
C ARG A 253 -8.44 -23.01 23.15
N ALA A 254 -7.43 -23.00 22.27
CA ALA A 254 -6.56 -21.84 22.09
C ALA A 254 -7.38 -20.67 21.53
N ILE A 255 -7.30 -19.51 22.18
CA ILE A 255 -7.90 -18.26 21.71
C ILE A 255 -6.77 -17.41 21.16
N TYR A 256 -6.95 -16.92 19.94
CA TYR A 256 -6.02 -16.00 19.29
C TYR A 256 -6.73 -14.65 19.13
N SER A 257 -6.12 -13.61 19.67
CA SER A 257 -6.64 -12.22 19.70
C SER A 257 -5.69 -11.28 18.97
#